data_AF-A0A538NVH8-F1
#
_entry.id   AF-A0A538NVH8-F1
#
_cell.length_a   1.000
_cell.length_b   1.000
_cell.length_c   1.000
_cell.angle_alpha   90.00
_cell.angle_beta   90.00
_cell.angle_gamma   90.00
#
_symmetry.space_group_name_H-M   'P 1'
#
loop_
_entity.id
_entity.type
_entity.pdbx_description
1 polymer ?
#
loop_
_entity_poly.entity_id
_entity_poly.type
_entity_poly.pdbx_seq_one_letter_code
_entity_poly.pdbx_strand_id
1 'polypeptide(L)'
;IFTGDTALTNGLAELREQSSIDLAIMSIGAYNPWIRSHCTPEQAIEMANAAGAQFIMPVHHQTFRLSFEPLREPIERFENALRTQAGRIALREIGETFVLPM
;
A
#
# COMPACT_ATOMS: atom_id res chain seq x y z
N ILE A 1 7.65 -3.21 7.31
CA ILE A 1 8.39 -3.22 6.02
C ILE A 1 8.08 -1.97 5.21
N PHE A 2 9.04 -1.50 4.42
CA PHE A 2 8.85 -0.41 3.46
C PHE A 2 9.32 -0.91 2.10
N THR A 3 8.41 -0.97 1.12
CA THR A 3 8.72 -1.55 -0.20
C THR A 3 9.31 -0.55 -1.17
N GLY A 4 9.07 0.74 -0.95
CA GLY A 4 9.28 1.76 -1.98
C GLY A 4 8.43 1.47 -3.22
N ASP A 5 8.91 1.94 -4.37
CA ASP A 5 8.25 1.73 -5.65
C ASP A 5 8.49 0.31 -6.14
N THR A 6 7.41 -0.45 -6.25
CA THR A 6 7.47 -1.86 -6.62
C THR A 6 6.21 -2.21 -7.40
N ALA A 7 6.37 -2.94 -8.50
CA ALA A 7 5.27 -3.63 -9.17
C ALA A 7 4.85 -4.87 -8.37
N LEU A 8 3.74 -5.50 -8.77
CA LEU A 8 3.35 -6.78 -8.18
C LEU A 8 4.49 -7.81 -8.25
N THR A 9 4.84 -8.39 -7.11
CA THR A 9 5.87 -9.44 -6.99
C THR A 9 5.53 -10.43 -5.88
N ASN A 10 6.01 -11.67 -6.04
CA ASN A 10 5.83 -12.72 -5.04
C ASN A 10 6.92 -12.69 -3.94
N GLY A 11 7.95 -11.86 -4.09
CA GLY A 11 9.12 -11.86 -3.20
C GLY A 11 8.84 -11.46 -1.75
N LEU A 12 7.65 -10.92 -1.45
CA LEU A 12 7.27 -10.53 -0.09
C LEU A 12 6.66 -11.69 0.71
N ALA A 13 6.21 -12.77 0.07
CA ALA A 13 5.58 -13.89 0.75
C ALA A 13 6.53 -14.61 1.72
N GLU A 14 7.82 -14.69 1.37
CA GLU A 14 8.86 -15.33 2.18
C GLU A 14 9.06 -14.63 3.54
N LEU A 15 8.75 -13.33 3.63
CA LEU A 15 8.91 -12.55 4.87
C LEU A 15 7.99 -13.03 5.99
N ARG A 16 6.83 -13.61 5.62
CA ARG A 16 5.84 -14.10 6.59
C ARG A 16 6.38 -15.22 7.46
N GLU A 17 7.29 -16.03 6.94
CA GLU A 17 7.93 -17.12 7.68
C GLU A 17 9.08 -16.62 8.57
N GLN A 18 9.65 -15.47 8.23
CA GLN A 18 10.83 -14.91 8.89
C GLN A 18 10.49 -14.03 10.09
N SER A 19 9.37 -13.29 10.04
CA SER A 19 9.00 -12.34 11.08
C SER A 19 7.52 -11.97 11.07
N SER A 20 6.99 -11.57 12.22
CA SER A 20 5.70 -10.86 12.28
C SER A 20 5.89 -9.42 11.79
N ILE A 21 5.10 -9.01 10.78
CA ILE A 21 5.14 -7.66 10.25
C ILE A 21 3.94 -6.89 10.78
N ASP A 22 4.18 -5.91 11.65
CA ASP A 22 3.09 -5.07 12.18
C ASP A 22 2.60 -4.09 11.11
N LEU A 23 3.51 -3.46 10.37
CA LEU A 23 3.18 -2.41 9.39
C LEU A 23 3.88 -2.64 8.05
N ALA A 24 3.11 -2.58 6.97
CA ALA A 24 3.62 -2.48 5.60
C ALA A 24 3.35 -1.07 5.03
N ILE A 25 4.42 -0.38 4.63
CA ILE A 25 4.34 0.90 3.93
C ILE A 25 4.45 0.62 2.44
N MET A 26 3.37 0.84 1.70
CA MET A 26 3.19 0.40 0.32
C MET A 26 2.89 1.57 -0.61
N SER A 27 3.63 1.71 -1.70
CA SER A 27 3.28 2.62 -2.79
C SER A 27 1.95 2.20 -3.45
N ILE A 28 1.04 3.13 -3.70
CA ILE A 28 -0.27 2.83 -4.32
C ILE A 28 -0.60 3.65 -5.57
N GLY A 29 0.28 4.57 -5.97
CA GLY A 29 0.12 5.42 -7.16
C GLY A 29 1.23 5.21 -8.19
N ALA A 30 1.13 5.95 -9.29
CA ALA A 30 1.99 5.92 -10.45
C ALA A 30 1.84 4.70 -11.38
N TYR A 31 0.72 3.99 -11.35
CA TYR A 31 0.55 2.73 -12.09
C TYR A 31 0.07 2.86 -13.55
N ASN A 32 -0.40 4.02 -14.01
CA ASN A 32 -0.96 4.19 -15.35
C ASN A 32 -0.12 5.14 -16.26
N PRO A 33 0.73 4.64 -17.17
CA PRO A 33 0.81 3.27 -17.69
C PRO A 33 1.91 2.41 -17.04
N TRP A 34 2.57 2.90 -15.99
CA TRP A 34 3.79 2.30 -15.43
C TRP A 34 3.55 1.08 -14.53
N ILE A 35 2.51 0.29 -14.80
CA ILE A 35 2.11 -0.90 -14.02
C ILE A 35 3.21 -1.96 -13.89
N ARG A 36 4.18 -1.96 -14.83
CA ARG A 36 5.35 -2.85 -14.80
C ARG A 36 6.40 -2.44 -13.75
N SER A 37 6.27 -1.24 -13.18
CA SER A 37 7.18 -0.68 -12.18
C SER A 37 6.47 -0.24 -10.90
N HIS A 38 5.17 0.05 -10.95
CA HIS A 38 4.35 0.45 -9.81
C HIS A 38 3.09 -0.40 -9.72
N CYS A 39 2.81 -0.93 -8.54
CA CYS A 39 1.60 -1.69 -8.27
C CYS A 39 0.35 -0.79 -8.18
N THR A 40 -0.82 -1.37 -8.43
CA THR A 40 -2.10 -0.73 -8.09
C THR A 40 -2.36 -0.79 -6.58
N PRO A 41 -3.33 -0.02 -6.06
CA PRO A 41 -3.78 -0.14 -4.67
C PRO A 41 -4.13 -1.58 -4.25
N GLU A 42 -4.80 -2.34 -5.11
CA GLU A 42 -5.20 -3.72 -4.84
C GLU A 42 -3.99 -4.68 -4.82
N GLN A 43 -3.03 -4.48 -5.73
CA GLN A 43 -1.78 -5.25 -5.75
C GLN A 43 -0.89 -4.92 -4.55
N ALA A 44 -0.88 -3.66 -4.08
CA ALA A 44 -0.21 -3.27 -2.84
C ALA A 44 -0.81 -4.01 -1.62
N ILE A 45 -2.15 -4.11 -1.57
CA ILE A 45 -2.85 -4.87 -0.51
C ILE A 45 -2.52 -6.36 -0.62
N GLU A 46 -2.51 -6.93 -1.82
CA GLU A 46 -2.13 -8.32 -2.07
C GLU A 46 -0.72 -8.62 -1.54
N MET A 47 0.25 -7.77 -1.89
CA MET A 47 1.63 -7.88 -1.42
C MET A 47 1.78 -7.73 0.10
N ALA A 48 1.06 -6.78 0.70
CA ALA A 48 1.04 -6.63 2.16
C ALA A 48 0.43 -7.85 2.87
N ASN A 49 -0.63 -8.44 2.29
CA ASN A 49 -1.24 -9.66 2.78
C ASN A 49 -0.29 -10.87 2.65
N ALA A 50 0.41 -10.99 1.53
CA ALA A 50 1.41 -12.03 1.31
C ALA A 50 2.54 -11.95 2.34
N ALA A 51 3.01 -10.73 2.65
CA ALA A 51 3.98 -10.47 3.72
C ALA A 51 3.44 -10.75 5.13
N GLY A 52 2.13 -10.96 5.30
CA GLY A 52 1.50 -11.14 6.60
C GLY A 52 1.40 -9.87 7.43
N ALA A 53 1.37 -8.69 6.80
CA ALA A 53 1.33 -7.41 7.49
C ALA A 53 -0.03 -7.14 8.17
N GLN A 54 -0.01 -6.70 9.43
CA GLN A 54 -1.25 -6.37 10.16
C GLN A 54 -1.89 -5.08 9.65
N PHE A 55 -1.10 -4.00 9.58
CA PHE A 55 -1.51 -2.68 9.11
C PHE A 55 -0.83 -2.32 7.79
N ILE A 56 -1.49 -1.47 7.01
CA ILE A 56 -1.02 -1.02 5.70
C ILE A 56 -1.08 0.51 5.65
N MET A 57 0.05 1.14 5.38
CA MET A 57 0.18 2.59 5.18
C MET A 57 0.36 2.87 3.68
N PRO A 58 -0.67 3.43 3.01
CA PRO A 58 -0.54 3.82 1.62
C PRO A 58 0.39 5.04 1.49
N VAL A 59 1.31 4.99 0.53
CA VAL A 59 2.21 6.11 0.18
C VAL A 59 2.30 6.26 -1.33
N HIS A 60 3.11 7.22 -1.80
CA HIS A 60 3.34 7.48 -3.23
C HIS A 60 2.06 7.88 -4.00
N HIS A 61 1.17 8.63 -3.32
CA HIS A 61 -0.03 9.23 -3.91
C HIS A 61 -0.21 10.68 -3.44
N GLN A 62 -1.13 11.42 -4.08
CA GLN A 62 -1.57 12.78 -3.70
C GLN A 62 -0.50 13.90 -3.63
N THR A 63 0.77 13.61 -3.92
CA THR A 63 1.88 14.59 -3.79
C THR A 63 2.35 15.12 -5.14
N PHE A 64 2.69 14.23 -6.08
CA PHE A 64 3.17 14.58 -7.42
C PHE A 64 2.33 13.88 -8.48
N ARG A 65 2.09 14.55 -9.62
CA ARG A 65 1.44 13.93 -10.79
C ARG A 65 2.50 13.25 -11.66
N LEU A 66 2.73 11.96 -11.41
CA LEU A 66 3.73 11.15 -12.12
C LEU A 66 3.12 10.20 -13.17
N SER A 67 1.80 10.17 -13.27
CA SER A 67 1.04 9.16 -13.99
C SER A 67 -0.35 9.68 -14.39
N PHE A 68 -1.14 8.88 -15.10
CA PHE A 68 -2.40 9.30 -15.71
C PHE A 68 -3.64 9.12 -14.83
N GLU A 69 -3.59 8.32 -13.78
CA GLU A 69 -4.71 8.21 -12.85
C GLU A 69 -5.03 9.56 -12.17
N PRO A 70 -6.31 9.84 -11.86
CA PRO A 70 -6.70 11.01 -11.08
C PRO A 70 -6.02 11.07 -9.72
N LEU A 71 -5.75 12.28 -9.23
CA LEU A 71 -4.97 12.53 -8.00
C LEU A 71 -5.47 11.75 -6.76
N ARG A 72 -6.79 11.60 -6.61
CA ARG A 72 -7.42 10.90 -5.46
C ARG A 72 -7.78 9.45 -5.76
N GLU A 73 -7.76 9.01 -7.02
CA GLU A 73 -8.17 7.65 -7.39
C GLU A 73 -7.39 6.56 -6.62
N PRO A 74 -6.05 6.67 -6.42
CA PRO A 74 -5.32 5.66 -5.67
C PRO A 74 -5.86 5.42 -4.26
N ILE A 75 -6.06 6.48 -3.46
CA ILE A 75 -6.51 6.34 -2.08
C ILE A 75 -7.97 5.88 -2.01
N GLU A 76 -8.83 6.37 -2.93
CA GLU A 76 -10.23 5.95 -3.01
C GLU A 76 -10.35 4.45 -3.32
N ARG A 77 -9.55 3.95 -4.25
CA ARG A 77 -9.47 2.52 -4.57
C ARG A 77 -8.91 1.70 -3.41
N PHE A 78 -7.87 2.19 -2.76
CA PHE A 78 -7.25 1.53 -1.59
C PHE A 78 -8.26 1.37 -0.45
N GLU A 79 -8.96 2.45 -0.07
CA GLU A 79 -9.98 2.43 0.97
C GLU A 79 -11.15 1.52 0.61
N ASN A 80 -11.60 1.55 -0.65
CA ASN A 80 -12.66 0.68 -1.12
C ASN A 80 -12.26 -0.80 -1.07
N ALA A 81 -11.02 -1.13 -1.46
CA ALA A 81 -10.50 -2.50 -1.41
C ALA A 81 -10.37 -3.03 0.03
N LEU A 82 -10.15 -2.15 1.03
CA LEU A 82 -10.10 -2.50 2.45
C LEU A 82 -11.39 -2.16 3.21
N ARG A 83 -12.52 -1.92 2.52
CA ARG A 83 -13.75 -1.44 3.17
C ARG A 83 -14.23 -2.31 4.34
N THR A 84 -14.10 -3.64 4.23
CA THR A 84 -14.49 -4.59 5.30
C THR A 84 -13.41 -4.77 6.37
N GLN A 85 -12.22 -4.20 6.15
CA GLN A 85 -11.04 -4.29 7.01
C GLN A 85 -10.45 -2.89 7.27
N ALA A 86 -11.29 -1.86 7.35
CA ALA A 86 -10.84 -0.46 7.40
C ALA A 86 -9.91 -0.14 8.58
N GLY A 87 -9.95 -0.95 9.65
CA GLY A 87 -9.02 -0.86 10.78
C GLY A 87 -7.58 -1.22 10.46
N ARG A 88 -7.30 -1.81 9.29
CA ARG A 88 -5.94 -2.10 8.81
C ARG A 88 -5.29 -0.90 8.12
N ILE A 89 -6.07 0.13 7.77
CA ILE A 89 -5.55 1.33 7.10
C ILE A 89 -4.88 2.21 8.15
N ALA A 90 -3.55 2.34 8.07
CA ALA A 90 -2.76 3.10 9.03
C ALA A 90 -2.99 4.61 8.91
N LEU A 91 -3.03 5.14 7.69
CA LEU A 91 -3.22 6.56 7.38
C LEU A 91 -4.11 6.72 6.14
N ARG A 92 -4.85 7.82 6.07
CA ARG A 92 -5.73 8.17 4.93
C ARG A 92 -5.31 9.46 4.23
N GLU A 93 -4.80 10.42 4.99
CA GLU A 93 -4.46 11.75 4.46
C GLU A 93 -3.02 12.16 4.85
N ILE A 94 -2.43 13.02 4.03
CA ILE A 94 -1.06 13.51 4.22
C ILE A 94 -1.00 14.38 5.49
N GLY A 95 -0.04 14.08 6.37
CA GLY A 95 0.20 14.82 7.61
C GLY A 95 -0.42 14.18 8.86
N GLU A 96 -1.20 13.11 8.71
CA GLU A 96 -1.65 12.30 9.83
C GLU A 96 -0.50 11.54 10.50
N THR A 97 -0.68 11.16 11.77
CA THR A 97 0.26 10.33 12.53
C THR A 97 -0.38 9.00 12.88
N PHE A 98 0.29 7.90 12.52
CA PHE A 98 -0.10 6.55 12.93
C PHE A 98 0.73 6.12 14.12
N VAL A 99 0.06 5.69 15.18
CA VAL A 99 0.69 5.07 16.35
C VAL A 99 0.31 3.60 16.33
N LEU A 100 1.30 2.72 16.32
CA LEU A 100 1.07 1.28 16.39
C LEU A 100 0.31 0.94 17.68
N PRO A 101 -0.89 0.35 17.60
CA PRO A 101 -1.61 -0.08 18.79
C PRO A 101 -0.86 -1.24 19.44
N MET A 102 -0.65 -1.14 20.75
CA MET A 102 -0.08 -2.20 21.59
C MET A 102 -1.09 -3.30 21.89
#